data_AF-A0A967Z7L1-F1
#
_entry.id   AF-A0A967Z7L1-F1
#
_cell.length_a   1.000
_cell.length_b   1.000
_cell.length_c   1.000
_cell.angle_alpha   90.00
_cell.angle_beta   90.00
_cell.angle_gamma   90.00
#
_symmetry.space_group_name_H-M   'P 1'
#
loop_
_entity.id
_entity.type
_entity.pdbx_description
1 polymer ?
#
loop_
_entity_poly.entity_id
_entity_poly.type
_entity_poly.pdbx_seq_one_letter_code
_entity_poly.pdbx_strand_id
1 'polypeptide(L)'
;ELAQASAAQAALREAGFAPSQRVVDGDVWVGYWVHLPGIPTRDEASEILGQLHANDISDSYIVPGGEESQTISLGVFSEISRAGSIREQVRELGYDPTVADRSRSATLYWVDVQADSVAGIELDALQAPGRINRLEQRSCETIG
;
A
#
# COMPACT_ATOMS: atom_id res chain seq x y z
N GLU A 1 5.72 9.71 7.99
CA GLU A 1 5.78 11.18 7.92
C GLU A 1 6.87 11.71 8.85
N LEU A 2 7.43 12.89 8.54
CA LEU A 2 8.51 13.51 9.31
C LEU A 2 8.13 13.77 10.78
N ALA A 3 6.91 14.23 11.06
CA ALA A 3 6.45 14.51 12.41
C ALA A 3 6.37 13.25 13.30
N GLN A 4 5.95 12.13 12.72
CA GLN A 4 5.87 10.84 13.43
C GLN A 4 7.27 10.28 13.71
N ALA A 5 8.18 10.38 12.75
CA ALA A 5 9.57 9.97 12.92
C ALA A 5 10.27 10.78 14.04
N SER A 6 10.02 12.09 14.09
CA SER A 6 10.56 12.96 15.15
C SER A 6 10.02 12.61 16.54
N ALA A 7 8.72 12.30 16.66
CA ALA A 7 8.12 11.86 17.93
C ALA A 7 8.69 10.51 18.40
N ALA A 8 8.84 9.53 17.49
CA ALA A 8 9.45 8.25 17.81
C ALA A 8 10.92 8.38 18.25
N GLN A 9 11.69 9.26 17.60
CA GLN A 9 13.06 9.56 18.03
C GLN A 9 13.14 10.18 19.42
N ALA A 10 12.22 11.08 19.77
CA ALA A 10 12.19 11.71 21.09
C ALA A 10 11.93 10.65 22.19
N ALA A 11 10.93 9.79 22.00
CA ALA A 11 10.62 8.70 22.93
C ALA A 11 11.80 7.71 23.11
N LEU A 12 12.48 7.36 22.01
CA LEU A 12 13.64 6.46 22.07
C LEU A 12 14.84 7.11 22.78
N ARG A 13 15.04 8.43 22.64
CA ARG A 13 16.07 9.15 23.40
C ARG A 13 15.76 9.19 24.90
N GLU A 14 14.50 9.40 25.27
CA GLU A 14 14.06 9.37 26.67
C GLU A 14 14.25 7.98 27.30
N ALA A 15 14.07 6.92 26.50
CA ALA A 15 14.34 5.54 26.91
C ALA A 15 15.84 5.16 26.95
N GLY A 16 16.74 6.11 26.67
CA GLY A 16 18.19 5.91 26.77
C GLY A 16 18.87 5.35 25.53
N PHE A 17 18.15 5.25 24.40
CA PHE A 17 18.73 4.84 23.13
C PHE A 17 19.31 6.03 22.35
N ALA A 18 20.21 5.74 21.41
CA ALA A 18 20.74 6.72 20.45
C ALA A 18 20.11 6.51 19.06
N PRO A 19 18.86 6.96 18.80
CA PRO A 19 18.20 6.73 17.52
C PRO A 19 18.76 7.65 16.42
N SER A 20 18.97 7.07 15.24
CA SER A 20 19.32 7.79 14.01
C SER A 20 18.14 7.74 13.04
N GLN A 21 17.81 8.87 12.40
CA GLN A 21 16.77 8.90 11.38
C GLN A 21 17.41 8.69 10.01
N ARG A 22 16.81 7.82 9.22
CA ARG A 22 17.21 7.59 7.84
C ARG A 22 16.01 7.72 6.92
N VAL A 23 16.18 8.53 5.87
CA VAL A 23 15.19 8.70 4.82
C VAL A 23 15.63 7.87 3.64
N VAL A 24 14.74 7.03 3.12
CA VAL A 24 15.00 6.16 1.98
C VAL A 24 13.83 6.23 1.04
N ASP A 25 14.08 6.45 -0.25
CA ASP A 25 13.07 6.21 -1.27
C ASP A 25 12.98 4.71 -1.52
N GLY A 26 11.78 4.16 -1.43
CA GLY A 26 11.56 2.73 -1.64
C GLY A 26 10.13 2.42 -2.04
N ASP A 27 9.91 1.20 -2.49
CA ASP A 27 8.58 0.73 -2.86
C ASP A 27 7.88 0.12 -1.65
N VAL A 28 6.65 0.58 -1.40
CA VAL A 28 5.79 0.10 -0.33
C VAL A 28 4.64 -0.64 -0.96
N TRP A 29 4.42 -1.90 -0.54
CA TRP A 29 3.23 -2.64 -0.90
C TRP A 29 2.00 -1.92 -0.35
N VAL A 30 1.08 -1.54 -1.24
CA VAL A 30 -0.14 -0.80 -0.90
C VAL A 30 -1.39 -1.66 -0.92
N GLY A 31 -1.33 -2.85 -1.50
CA GLY A 31 -2.45 -3.78 -1.52
C GLY A 31 -2.52 -4.65 -2.76
N TYR A 32 -3.54 -5.49 -2.79
CA TYR A 32 -4.00 -6.24 -3.94
C TYR A 32 -4.79 -5.34 -4.86
N TRP A 33 -4.26 -5.11 -6.05
CA TRP A 33 -4.90 -4.32 -7.08
C TRP A 33 -5.68 -5.20 -8.01
N VAL A 34 -6.99 -4.96 -8.09
CA VAL A 34 -7.88 -5.61 -9.04
C VAL A 34 -8.00 -4.69 -10.25
N HIS A 35 -7.71 -5.21 -11.44
CA HIS A 35 -7.75 -4.41 -12.66
C HIS A 35 -8.18 -5.23 -13.88
N LEU A 36 -8.78 -4.56 -14.85
CA LEU A 36 -9.17 -5.10 -16.14
C LEU A 36 -8.24 -4.51 -17.21
N PRO A 37 -7.24 -5.26 -17.68
CA PRO A 37 -6.30 -4.81 -18.71
C PRO A 37 -6.87 -5.01 -20.13
N GLY A 38 -6.16 -4.45 -21.12
CA GLY A 38 -6.35 -4.83 -22.53
C GLY A 38 -7.56 -4.21 -23.22
N ILE A 39 -8.04 -3.05 -22.74
CA ILE A 39 -9.17 -2.36 -23.36
C ILE A 39 -8.65 -1.53 -24.55
N PRO A 40 -9.12 -1.78 -25.78
CA PRO A 40 -8.59 -1.15 -27.00
C PRO A 40 -8.67 0.37 -27.03
N THR A 41 -9.78 0.95 -26.54
CA THR A 41 -10.03 2.39 -26.65
C THR A 41 -10.48 2.99 -25.33
N ARG A 42 -10.27 4.31 -25.18
CA ARG A 42 -10.77 5.06 -24.03
C ARG A 42 -12.29 5.12 -23.98
N ASP A 43 -12.94 5.16 -25.14
CA ASP A 43 -14.40 5.19 -25.22
C ASP A 43 -14.99 3.87 -24.72
N GLU A 44 -14.45 2.73 -25.18
CA GLU A 44 -14.83 1.40 -24.67
C GLU A 44 -14.54 1.26 -23.17
N ALA A 45 -13.40 1.78 -22.70
CA ALA A 45 -13.11 1.79 -21.27
C ALA A 45 -14.13 2.63 -20.48
N SER A 46 -14.66 3.70 -21.07
CA SER A 46 -15.68 4.54 -20.43
C SER A 46 -17.06 3.86 -20.41
N GLU A 47 -17.39 3.09 -21.45
CA GLU A 47 -18.60 2.27 -21.48
C GLU A 47 -18.56 1.16 -20.43
N ILE A 48 -17.45 0.42 -20.36
CA ILE A 48 -17.23 -0.62 -19.34
C ILE A 48 -17.29 0.00 -17.95
N LEU A 49 -16.66 1.16 -17.74
CA LEU A 49 -16.71 1.89 -16.47
C LEU A 49 -18.14 2.21 -16.04
N GLY A 50 -18.99 2.66 -16.99
CA GLY A 50 -20.40 2.91 -16.73
C GLY A 50 -21.16 1.64 -16.33
N GLN A 51 -20.87 0.51 -16.96
CA GLN A 51 -21.46 -0.78 -16.58
C GLN A 51 -21.02 -1.24 -15.19
N LEU A 52 -19.75 -1.06 -14.84
CA LEU A 52 -19.23 -1.37 -13.51
C LEU A 52 -19.91 -0.52 -12.43
N HIS A 53 -20.05 0.79 -12.67
CA HIS A 53 -20.73 1.70 -11.74
C HIS A 53 -22.21 1.35 -11.56
N ALA A 54 -22.89 0.91 -12.62
CA ALA A 54 -24.28 0.46 -12.56
C ALA A 54 -24.46 -0.86 -11.79
N ASN A 55 -23.38 -1.62 -11.55
CA ASN A 55 -23.38 -2.90 -10.82
C ASN A 55 -22.70 -2.77 -9.44
N ASP A 56 -22.80 -1.62 -8.79
CA ASP A 56 -22.26 -1.33 -7.44
C ASP A 56 -20.72 -1.33 -7.33
N ILE A 57 -19.98 -1.22 -8.43
CA ILE A 57 -18.51 -1.14 -8.45
C ILE A 57 -18.07 0.30 -8.70
N SER A 58 -18.47 1.20 -7.80
CA SER A 58 -18.27 2.66 -7.94
C SER A 58 -16.82 3.11 -7.80
N ASP A 59 -15.97 2.33 -7.14
CA ASP A 59 -14.56 2.66 -6.90
C ASP A 59 -13.66 2.40 -8.12
N SER A 60 -14.26 2.00 -9.24
CA SER A 60 -13.54 1.75 -10.49
C SER A 60 -13.19 3.05 -11.22
N TYR A 61 -12.03 3.07 -11.87
CA TYR A 61 -11.53 4.21 -12.65
C TYR A 61 -10.57 3.77 -13.76
N ILE A 62 -10.51 4.54 -14.85
CA ILE A 62 -9.56 4.28 -15.94
C ILE A 62 -8.16 4.71 -15.50
N VAL A 63 -7.23 3.76 -15.49
CA VAL A 63 -5.81 4.05 -15.35
C VAL A 63 -5.30 4.51 -16.71
N PRO A 64 -4.62 5.67 -16.78
CA PRO A 64 -3.92 6.06 -18.00
C PRO A 64 -2.87 5.00 -18.34
N GLY A 65 -3.20 4.12 -19.28
CA GLY A 65 -2.25 3.19 -19.90
C GLY A 65 -1.47 3.91 -20.99
N GLY A 66 -0.30 3.39 -21.35
CA GLY A 66 0.45 3.85 -22.54
C GLY A 66 -0.39 3.77 -23.82
N GLU A 67 0.15 4.25 -24.94
CA GLU A 67 -0.60 4.49 -26.18
C GLU A 67 -1.35 3.26 -26.76
N GLU A 68 -1.06 2.04 -26.32
CA GLU A 68 -1.54 0.81 -26.96
C GLU A 68 -2.81 0.19 -26.35
N SER A 69 -3.11 0.42 -25.05
CA SER A 69 -4.36 -0.07 -24.44
C SER A 69 -4.67 0.61 -23.11
N GLN A 70 -5.95 0.69 -22.78
CA GLN A 70 -6.45 1.20 -21.50
C GLN A 70 -6.59 0.07 -20.49
N THR A 71 -6.47 0.42 -19.21
CA THR A 71 -6.70 -0.50 -18.08
C THR A 71 -7.69 0.15 -17.13
N ILE A 72 -8.72 -0.57 -16.71
CA ILE A 72 -9.63 -0.11 -15.65
C ILE A 72 -9.14 -0.67 -14.33
N SER A 73 -8.84 0.21 -13.38
CA SER A 73 -8.66 -0.19 -11.98
C SER A 73 -10.04 -0.41 -11.37
N LEU A 74 -10.24 -1.53 -10.70
CA LEU A 74 -11.46 -1.89 -9.98
C LEU A 74 -11.35 -1.62 -8.48
N GLY A 75 -10.13 -1.35 -8.00
CA GLY A 75 -9.85 -1.00 -6.60
C GLY A 75 -8.53 -1.59 -6.11
N VAL A 76 -8.02 -1.06 -5.00
CA VAL A 76 -6.85 -1.60 -4.28
C VAL A 76 -7.31 -1.99 -2.88
N PHE A 77 -7.09 -3.25 -2.51
CA PHE A 77 -7.59 -3.84 -1.28
C PHE A 77 -6.44 -4.36 -0.42
N SER A 78 -6.54 -4.17 0.89
CA SER A 78 -5.57 -4.74 1.85
C SER A 78 -5.75 -6.24 2.06
N GLU A 79 -6.93 -6.79 1.75
CA GLU A 79 -7.29 -8.20 1.95
C GLU A 79 -7.51 -8.91 0.60
N ILE A 80 -6.86 -10.07 0.44
CA ILE A 80 -6.99 -10.90 -0.76
C ILE A 80 -8.42 -11.40 -0.97
N SER A 81 -9.17 -11.63 0.11
CA SER A 81 -10.57 -12.06 0.08
C SER A 81 -11.46 -11.02 -0.59
N ARG A 82 -11.32 -9.75 -0.19
CA ARG A 82 -12.06 -8.62 -0.79
C ARG A 82 -11.70 -8.42 -2.25
N ALA A 83 -10.41 -8.47 -2.59
CA ALA A 83 -9.95 -8.42 -3.97
C ALA A 83 -10.56 -9.58 -4.81
N GLY A 84 -10.62 -10.78 -4.22
CA GLY A 84 -11.24 -11.96 -4.82
C GLY A 84 -12.75 -11.79 -5.07
N SER A 85 -13.49 -11.24 -4.10
CA SER A 85 -14.93 -10.97 -4.25
C SER A 85 -15.23 -10.00 -5.38
N ILE A 86 -14.47 -8.89 -5.48
CA ILE A 86 -14.64 -7.91 -6.57
C ILE A 86 -14.29 -8.54 -7.91
N ARG A 87 -13.20 -9.32 -7.98
CA ARG A 87 -12.86 -10.07 -9.19
C ARG A 87 -14.01 -10.99 -9.62
N GLU A 88 -14.60 -11.76 -8.72
CA GLU A 88 -15.69 -12.68 -9.10
C GLU A 88 -16.94 -11.92 -9.54
N GLN A 89 -17.32 -10.84 -8.83
CA GLN A 89 -18.45 -9.99 -9.23
C GLN A 89 -18.27 -9.44 -10.65
N VAL A 90 -17.06 -9.01 -11.01
CA VAL A 90 -16.76 -8.53 -12.37
C VAL A 90 -16.71 -9.66 -13.40
N ARG A 91 -16.32 -10.89 -12.99
CA ARG A 91 -16.40 -12.08 -13.86
C ARG A 91 -17.84 -12.47 -14.17
N GLU A 92 -18.75 -12.30 -13.23
CA GLU A 92 -20.18 -12.52 -13.46
C GLU A 92 -20.77 -11.54 -14.48
N LEU A 93 -20.18 -10.36 -14.63
CA LEU A 93 -20.52 -9.37 -15.67
C LEU A 93 -19.93 -9.72 -17.06
N GLY A 94 -19.12 -10.78 -17.17
CA GLY A 94 -18.52 -11.24 -18.42
C GLY A 94 -17.14 -10.68 -18.73
N TYR A 95 -16.50 -10.02 -17.76
CA TYR A 95 -15.13 -9.50 -17.90
C TYR A 95 -14.11 -10.42 -17.24
N ASP A 96 -12.82 -10.30 -17.59
CA ASP A 96 -11.74 -11.10 -16.99
C ASP A 96 -10.74 -10.21 -16.23
N PRO A 97 -11.04 -9.85 -14.97
CA PRO A 97 -10.19 -9.01 -14.15
C PRO A 97 -9.04 -9.81 -13.52
N THR A 98 -7.88 -9.18 -13.43
CA THR A 98 -6.66 -9.72 -12.84
C THR A 98 -6.43 -9.10 -11.47
N VAL A 99 -5.85 -9.88 -10.56
CA VAL A 99 -5.37 -9.40 -9.25
C VAL A 99 -3.85 -9.44 -9.25
N ALA A 100 -3.23 -8.30 -8.95
CA ALA A 100 -1.78 -8.15 -8.86
C ALA A 100 -1.38 -7.44 -7.56
N ASP A 101 -0.19 -7.73 -7.05
CA ASP A 101 0.41 -6.92 -5.99
C ASP A 101 0.74 -5.53 -6.53
N ARG A 102 0.31 -4.51 -5.79
CA ARG A 102 0.63 -3.13 -6.13
C ARG A 102 1.53 -2.54 -5.07
N SER A 103 2.65 -2.02 -5.54
CA SER A 103 3.54 -1.18 -4.73
C SER A 103 3.51 0.25 -5.27
N ARG A 104 3.75 1.22 -4.39
CA ARG A 104 4.01 2.60 -4.79
C ARG A 104 5.36 3.03 -4.25
N SER A 105 6.08 3.82 -5.04
CA SER A 105 7.26 4.50 -4.55
C SER A 105 6.83 5.54 -3.51
N ALA A 106 7.43 5.47 -2.32
CA ALA A 106 7.18 6.38 -1.23
C ALA A 106 8.49 6.70 -0.51
N THR A 107 8.58 7.92 -0.02
CA THR A 107 9.67 8.30 0.89
C THR A 107 9.41 7.70 2.26
N LEU A 108 10.24 6.72 2.62
CA LEU A 108 10.21 6.01 3.89
C LEU A 108 11.06 6.74 4.92
N TYR A 109 10.52 6.88 6.13
CA TYR A 109 11.21 7.45 7.28
C TYR A 109 11.50 6.34 8.28
N TRP A 110 12.75 5.87 8.32
CA TRP A 110 13.23 4.87 9.27
C TRP A 110 13.83 5.54 10.50
N VAL A 111 13.62 4.93 11.67
CA VAL A 111 14.31 5.28 12.91
C VAL A 111 15.13 4.06 13.31
N ASP A 112 16.43 4.12 13.03
CA ASP A 112 17.39 3.06 13.34
C ASP A 112 17.87 3.25 14.79
N VAL A 113 18.00 2.16 15.54
CA VAL A 113 18.43 2.19 16.94
C VAL A 113 19.52 1.15 17.13
N GLN A 114 20.68 1.55 17.66
CA GLN A 114 21.68 0.58 18.13
C GLN A 114 21.36 0.22 19.58
N ALA A 115 21.14 -1.07 19.84
CA ALA A 115 20.87 -1.58 21.16
C ALA A 115 21.67 -2.88 21.36
N ASP A 116 22.39 -2.99 22.48
CA ASP A 116 23.10 -4.22 22.88
C ASP A 116 22.12 -5.35 23.26
N SER A 117 20.86 -5.01 23.55
CA SER A 117 19.75 -5.96 23.67
C SER A 117 18.42 -5.30 23.30
N VAL A 118 17.53 -6.06 22.64
CA VAL A 118 16.16 -5.65 22.28
C VAL A 118 15.18 -5.70 23.45
N ALA A 119 15.67 -6.06 24.65
CA ALA A 119 14.87 -6.23 25.86
C ALA A 119 14.48 -4.86 26.44
N GLY A 120 13.45 -4.23 25.88
CA GLY A 120 12.89 -2.99 26.44
C GLY A 120 12.14 -2.09 25.47
N ILE A 121 12.14 -2.38 24.16
CA ILE A 121 11.35 -1.57 23.21
C ILE A 121 9.93 -2.12 23.17
N GLU A 122 9.03 -1.58 24.00
CA GLU A 122 7.59 -1.81 23.84
C GLU A 122 7.10 -1.03 22.60
N LEU A 123 7.05 -1.69 21.45
CA LEU A 123 6.59 -1.09 20.19
C LEU A 123 5.15 -0.56 20.28
N ASP A 124 4.33 -1.13 21.15
CA ASP A 124 2.96 -0.68 21.40
C ASP A 124 2.91 0.71 22.06
N ALA A 125 3.91 1.06 22.88
CA ALA A 125 4.02 2.40 23.49
C ALA A 125 4.39 3.49 22.45
N LEU A 126 4.92 3.08 21.29
CA LEU A 126 5.26 3.97 20.17
C LEU A 126 4.10 4.12 19.18
N GLN A 127 3.01 3.36 19.31
CA GLN A 127 1.81 3.54 18.52
C GLN A 127 0.96 4.66 19.11
N ALA A 128 0.95 5.82 18.45
CA ALA A 128 0.00 6.87 18.79
C ALA A 128 -1.45 6.32 18.64
N PRO A 129 -2.32 6.45 19.66
CA PRO A 129 -3.67 5.90 19.59
C PRO A 129 -4.47 6.55 18.45
N GLY A 130 -5.15 5.72 17.65
CA GLY A 130 -6.16 6.17 16.68
C GLY A 130 -5.79 6.14 15.19
N ARG A 131 -4.68 5.51 14.77
CA ARG A 131 -4.35 5.34 13.33
C ARG A 131 -3.77 3.95 13.05
N ILE A 132 -4.30 3.28 12.02
CA ILE A 132 -3.77 2.00 11.50
C ILE A 132 -2.50 2.30 10.70
N ASN A 133 -1.34 2.31 11.35
CA ASN A 133 -0.04 2.27 10.68
C ASN A 133 0.69 1.00 11.11
N ARG A 134 0.94 0.09 10.17
CA ARG A 134 1.69 -1.15 10.41
C ARG A 134 3.15 -0.80 10.68
N LEU A 135 3.57 -0.87 11.93
CA LEU A 135 4.98 -0.83 12.30
C LEU A 135 5.63 -2.12 11.83
N GLU A 136 6.65 -2.04 10.98
CA GLU A 136 7.51 -3.19 10.64
C GLU A 136 8.83 -3.06 11.38
N GLN A 137 9.14 -4.04 12.22
CA GLN A 137 10.46 -4.20 12.83
C GLN A 137 11.33 -5.06 11.90
N ARG A 138 12.45 -4.51 11.44
CA ARG A 138 13.48 -5.27 10.71
C ARG A 138 14.78 -5.21 11.50
N SER A 139 15.43 -6.35 11.69
CA SER A 139 16.81 -6.38 12.16
C SER A 139 17.71 -5.65 11.16
N CYS A 140 18.64 -4.83 11.64
CA CYS A 140 19.65 -4.24 10.77
C CYS A 140 20.42 -5.38 10.10
N GLU A 141 20.31 -5.50 8.78
CA GLU A 141 21.13 -6.44 8.03
C GLU A 141 22.57 -5.95 8.11
N THR A 142 23.44 -6.72 8.77
CA THR A 142 24.88 -6.45 8.79
C THR A 142 25.36 -6.61 7.36
N ILE A 143 25.61 -5.49 6.67
CA ILE A 143 26.36 -5.50 5.41
C ILE A 143 27.76 -6.01 5.79
N GLY A 144 27.99 -7.29 5.49
CA GLY A 144 29.29 -7.97 5.66
C GLY A 144 30.29 -7.56 4.59
#